data_AF-A0A1F9M346-F1
#
_entry.id   AF-A0A1F9M346-F1
#
_cell.length_a   1.000
_cell.length_b   1.000
_cell.length_c   1.000
_cell.angle_alpha   90.00
_cell.angle_beta   90.00
_cell.angle_gamma   90.00
#
_symmetry.space_group_name_H-M   'P 1'
#
loop_
_entity.id
_entity.type
_entity.pdbx_description
1 polymer ?
#
loop_
_entity_poly.entity_id
_entity_poly.type
_entity_poly.pdbx_seq_one_letter_code
_entity_poly.pdbx_strand_id
1 'polypeptide(L)' 'MEDYLAFCKQLGHEPEKPFTGRLMLRLSPDLHRRAYIAARQAWKSLNAWIADSLDKTTAHAH' A
#
# COMPACT_ATOMS: atom_id res chain seq x y z
N MET A 1 -1.58 -0.53 20.64
CA MET A 1 -2.61 0.00 19.71
C MET A 1 -3.78 0.60 20.49
N GLU A 2 -4.16 0.02 21.62
CA GLU A 2 -5.25 0.50 22.49
C GLU A 2 -4.98 1.90 23.08
N ASP A 3 -3.74 2.20 23.49
CA ASP A 3 -3.39 3.51 24.07
C ASP A 3 -3.49 4.69 23.09
N TYR A 4 -3.23 4.47 21.79
CA TYR A 4 -3.26 5.53 20.77
C TYR A 4 -4.69 6.03 20.50
N LEU A 5 -5.67 5.11 20.52
CA LEU A 5 -7.08 5.41 20.34
C LEU A 5 -7.68 6.17 21.54
N ALA A 6 -7.20 5.87 22.75
CA ALA A 6 -7.63 6.57 23.97
C ALA A 6 -7.13 8.03 23.98
N PHE A 7 -5.90 8.27 23.50
CA PHE A 7 -5.31 9.61 23.42
C PHE A 7 -5.99 10.50 22.38
N CYS A 8 -6.33 9.96 21.19
CA CYS A 8 -7.07 10.72 20.17
C CYS A 8 -8.48 11.11 20.65
N LYS A 9 -9.14 10.27 21.46
CA LYS A 9 -10.45 10.60 22.06
C LYS A 9 -10.40 11.76 23.05
N GLN A 10 -9.31 11.91 23.81
CA GLN A 10 -9.17 13.03 24.77
C GLN A 10 -8.93 14.38 24.09
N LEU A 11 -8.37 14.40 22.87
CA LEU A 11 -8.03 15.62 22.14
C LEU A 11 -9.14 16.11 21.20
N GLY A 12 -10.26 15.39 21.06
CA GLY A 12 -11.37 15.78 20.17
C GLY A 12 -11.02 15.75 18.67
N HIS A 13 -9.85 15.22 18.32
CA HIS A 13 -9.40 15.03 16.94
C HIS A 13 -9.76 13.61 16.49
N GLU A 14 -10.37 13.48 15.30
CA GLU A 14 -10.53 12.18 14.66
C GLU A 14 -9.13 11.56 14.50
N PRO A 15 -8.87 10.37 15.07
CA PRO A 15 -7.60 9.69 14.86
C PRO A 15 -7.40 9.54 13.35
N GLU A 16 -6.27 10.04 12.85
CA GLU A 16 -5.89 9.84 11.46
C GLU A 16 -6.00 8.34 11.17
N LYS A 17 -6.84 7.97 10.19
CA LYS A 17 -7.18 6.56 9.98
C LYS A 17 -5.88 5.80 9.74
N PRO A 18 -5.61 4.73 10.51
CA PRO A 18 -4.38 3.98 10.32
C PRO A 18 -4.32 3.49 8.87
N PHE A 19 -3.15 3.61 8.25
CA PHE A 19 -2.94 3.09 6.90
C PHE A 19 -3.29 1.60 6.88
N THR A 20 -4.33 1.25 6.12
CA THR A 20 -4.93 -0.09 6.17
C THR A 20 -4.13 -1.15 5.39
N GLY A 21 -3.09 -0.74 4.65
CA GLY A 21 -2.34 -1.59 3.73
C GLY A 21 -3.14 -2.09 2.51
N ARG A 22 -4.43 -1.74 2.40
CA ARG A 22 -5.28 -2.12 1.27
C ARG A 22 -5.33 -0.98 0.25
N LEU A 23 -4.98 -1.30 -0.98
CA LEU A 23 -4.97 -0.35 -2.08
C LEU A 23 -5.82 -0.88 -3.24
N MET A 24 -6.89 -0.16 -3.59
CA MET A 24 -7.68 -0.43 -4.79
C MET A 24 -7.09 0.37 -5.96
N LEU A 25 -6.51 -0.31 -6.93
CA LEU A 25 -5.87 0.31 -8.09
C LEU A 25 -6.77 0.17 -9.32
N ARG A 26 -6.96 1.28 -10.04
CA ARG A 26 -7.47 1.25 -11.42
C ARG A 26 -6.28 1.27 -12.37
N LEU A 27 -6.13 0.23 -13.18
CA LEU A 27 -5.07 0.10 -14.17
C LEU A 27 -5.70 -0.01 -15.55
N SER A 28 -5.03 0.53 -16.57
CA SER A 28 -5.42 0.21 -17.95
C SER A 28 -5.17 -1.28 -18.21
N PRO A 29 -5.92 -1.92 -19.13
CA PRO A 29 -5.73 -3.35 -19.45
C PRO A 29 -4.29 -3.68 -19.86
N ASP A 30 -3.67 -2.76 -20.60
CA ASP A 30 -2.31 -2.86 -21.10
C ASP A 30 -1.25 -2.77 -19.99
N LEU A 31 -1.41 -1.85 -19.03
CA LEU A 31 -0.54 -1.77 -17.85
C LEU A 31 -0.70 -3.00 -16.95
N HIS A 32 -1.94 -3.46 -16.74
CA HIS A 32 -2.22 -4.66 -15.95
C HIS A 32 -1.54 -5.89 -16.56
N ARG A 33 -1.59 -6.05 -17.89
CA ARG A 33 -0.92 -7.14 -18.61
C ARG A 33 0.60 -7.12 -18.39
N ARG A 34 1.25 -5.97 -18.57
CA ARG A 34 2.69 -5.84 -18.36
C ARG A 34 3.10 -6.13 -16.92
N ALA A 35 2.36 -5.59 -15.95
CA ALA A 35 2.62 -5.81 -14.52
C ALA A 35 2.47 -7.30 -14.15
N TYR A 36 1.46 -7.98 -14.69
CA TYR A 36 1.26 -9.41 -14.48
C TYR A 36 2.42 -10.25 -15.03
N ILE A 37 2.90 -9.95 -16.24
CA ILE A 37 4.05 -10.64 -16.84
C ILE A 37 5.32 -10.42 -16.00
N ALA A 38 5.58 -9.17 -15.60
CA ALA A 38 6.75 -8.84 -14.77
C ALA A 38 6.72 -9.55 -13.41
N ALA A 39 5.55 -9.59 -12.77
CA ALA A 39 5.37 -10.32 -11.50
C ALA A 39 5.67 -11.81 -11.65
N ARG A 40 5.19 -12.44 -12.74
CA ARG A 40 5.46 -13.86 -13.02
C ARG A 40 6.94 -14.14 -13.29
N GLN A 41 7.62 -13.28 -14.05
CA GLN A 41 9.06 -13.40 -14.29
C GLN A 41 9.87 -13.28 -13.00
N ALA A 42 9.39 -12.50 -12.04
CA ALA A 42 9.96 -12.37 -10.71
C ALA A 42 9.53 -13.46 -9.72
N TRP A 43 8.74 -14.45 -10.15
CA TRP A 43 8.17 -15.51 -9.29
C TRP A 43 7.36 -14.97 -8.10
N LYS A 44 6.69 -13.82 -8.29
CA LYS A 44 5.87 -13.14 -7.29
C LYS A 44 4.40 -13.11 -7.70
N SER A 45 3.51 -12.99 -6.72
CA SER A 45 2.13 -12.56 -7.00
C SER A 45 2.12 -11.11 -7.49
N LEU A 46 1.09 -10.72 -8.24
CA LEU A 46 0.96 -9.34 -8.73
C LEU A 46 1.01 -8.32 -7.59
N ASN A 47 0.29 -8.58 -6.49
CA ASN A 47 0.27 -7.69 -5.33
C ASN A 47 1.65 -7.59 -4.65
N ALA A 48 2.37 -8.71 -4.50
CA ALA A 48 3.70 -8.70 -3.90
C ALA A 48 4.72 -7.96 -4.78
N TRP A 49 4.61 -8.11 -6.11
CA TRP A 49 5.46 -7.38 -7.05
C TRP A 49 5.16 -5.88 -7.05
N ILE A 50 3.88 -5.49 -6.98
CA ILE A 50 3.49 -4.07 -6.87
C ILE A 50 3.99 -3.47 -5.56
N ALA A 51 3.81 -4.16 -4.43
CA ALA A 51 4.27 -3.69 -3.13
C ALA A 51 5.80 -3.48 -3.10
N ASP A 52 6.57 -4.44 -3.60
CA ASP A 52 8.04 -4.32 -3.71
C ASP A 52 8.48 -3.18 -4.64
N SER A 53 7.73 -2.94 -5.73
CA SER A 53 8.01 -1.83 -6.64
C SER A 53 7.71 -0.47 -5.99
N LEU A 54 6.63 -0.38 -5.21
CA LEU A 54 6.30 0.81 -4.43
C LEU A 54 7.38 1.07 -3.38
N ASP A 55 7.74 0.06 -2.59
CA ASP A 55 8.75 0.16 -1.53
C ASP A 55 10.09 0.70 -2.06
N LYS A 56 10.58 0.15 -3.17
CA LYS A 56 11.81 0.63 -3.84
C LYS A 56 11.73 2.09 -4.28
N THR A 57 10.55 2.54 -4.72
CA THR A 57 10.37 3.91 -5.24
C THR A 57 10.14 4.92 -4.12
N THR A 58 9.50 4.49 -3.02
CA THR A 58 9.19 5.34 -1.87
C THR A 58 10.22 5.27 -0.75
N ALA A 59 11.30 4.50 -0.90
CA ALA A 59 12.35 4.35 0.11
C ALA A 59 12.98 5.68 0.60
N HIS A 60 12.82 6.78 -0.15
CA HIS A 60 13.32 8.11 0.20
C HIS A 60 12.20 9.14 0.47
N ALA A 61 10.93 8.72 0.47
CA ALA A 61 9.81 9.59 0.79
C ALA A 61 9.66 9.65 2.33
N HIS A 62 10.01 10.79 2.93
CA HIS A 62 9.84 11.08 4.35
C HIS A 62 8.72 12.10 4.56
#